data_AF-A0A1C3VSB0-F1
#
_entry.id   AF-A0A1C3VSB0-F1
#
_cell.length_a   1.000
_cell.length_b   1.000
_cell.length_c   1.000
_cell.angle_alpha   90.00
_cell.angle_beta   90.00
_cell.angle_gamma   90.00
#
_symmetry.space_group_name_H-M   'P 1'
#
loop_
_entity.id
_entity.type
_entity.pdbx_description
1 polymer ?
#
loop_
_entity_poly.entity_id
_entity_poly.type
_entity_poly.pdbx_seq_one_letter_code
_entity_poly.pdbx_strand_id
1 'polypeptide(L)' 'MTFSSAFTLFGPDTIAISEALNIPEHEADHLINTEMNRLYAEKAEEARAYQREYNLRTRARLREIRAGRQA' A
#
# COMPACT_ATOMS: atom_id res chain seq x y z
N MET A 1 18.57 -9.89 14.82
CA MET A 1 17.19 -9.78 14.29
C MET A 1 17.25 -8.99 12.98
N THR A 2 16.33 -9.18 12.03
CA THR A 2 16.26 -8.36 10.79
C THR A 2 15.22 -7.26 10.92
N PHE A 3 15.29 -6.20 10.12
CA PHE A 3 14.27 -5.14 10.13
C PHE A 3 12.86 -5.69 9.87
N SER A 4 12.68 -6.52 8.84
CA SER A 4 11.36 -7.12 8.54
C SER A 4 10.82 -7.93 9.72
N SER A 5 11.65 -8.72 10.40
CA SER A 5 11.23 -9.45 11.60
C SER A 5 10.89 -8.54 12.78
N ALA A 6 11.64 -7.46 12.98
CA ALA A 6 11.39 -6.49 14.05
C ALA A 6 10.11 -5.68 13.77
N PHE A 7 9.92 -5.22 12.54
CA PHE A 7 8.73 -4.50 12.08
C PHE A 7 7.47 -5.37 12.18
N THR A 8 7.57 -6.67 11.88
CA THR A 8 6.45 -7.61 12.05
C THR A 8 6.08 -7.79 13.52
N LEU A 9 7.06 -7.80 14.42
CA LEU A 9 6.86 -8.06 15.85
C LEU A 9 6.37 -6.81 16.61
N PHE A 10 6.97 -5.66 16.33
CA PHE A 10 6.75 -4.42 17.09
C PHE A 10 5.87 -3.39 16.35
N GLY A 11 5.62 -3.58 15.05
CA GLY A 11 5.01 -2.55 14.21
C GLY A 11 5.96 -1.38 13.95
N PRO A 12 5.45 -0.19 13.58
CA PRO A 12 6.25 1.01 13.34
C PRO A 12 6.68 1.69 14.65
N ASP A 13 7.26 0.92 15.58
CA ASP A 13 7.81 1.43 16.83
C ASP A 13 9.32 1.68 16.67
N THR A 14 9.68 2.95 16.54
CA THR A 14 11.05 3.41 16.31
C THR A 14 12.01 3.00 17.42
N ILE A 15 11.58 3.06 18.68
CA ILE A 15 12.45 2.75 19.83
C ILE A 15 12.66 1.24 19.90
N ALA A 16 11.58 0.45 19.84
CA ALA A 16 11.68 -1.01 19.90
C ALA A 16 12.51 -1.57 18.74
N ILE A 17 12.37 -1.02 17.53
CA ILE A 17 13.17 -1.43 16.36
C ILE A 17 14.63 -1.00 16.50
N SER A 18 14.89 0.23 16.97
CA SER A 18 16.25 0.74 17.24
C SER A 18 16.98 -0.16 18.23
N GLU A 19 16.35 -0.51 19.34
CA GLU A 19 16.91 -1.42 20.35
C GLU A 19 17.11 -2.83 19.78
N ALA A 20 16.12 -3.38 19.08
CA ALA A 20 16.17 -4.75 18.56
C ALA A 20 17.23 -4.96 17.47
N LEU A 21 17.55 -3.91 16.71
CA LEU A 21 18.56 -3.93 15.64
C LEU A 21 19.90 -3.33 16.08
N ASN A 22 19.96 -2.74 17.27
CA ASN A 22 21.11 -2.01 17.78
C ASN A 22 21.62 -0.94 16.79
N ILE A 23 20.68 -0.13 16.28
CA ILE A 23 20.92 1.01 15.39
C ILE A 23 20.40 2.29 16.05
N PRO A 24 20.87 3.48 15.67
CA PRO A 24 20.29 4.74 16.14
C PRO A 24 18.79 4.87 15.80
N GLU A 25 18.02 5.52 16.68
CA GLU A 25 16.57 5.74 16.47
C GLU A 25 16.25 6.43 15.14
N HIS A 26 17.07 7.38 14.71
CA HIS A 26 16.87 8.07 13.43
C HIS A 26 17.04 7.14 12.22
N GLU A 27 17.92 6.14 12.30
CA GLU A 27 18.04 5.12 11.25
C GLU A 27 16.83 4.18 11.26
N ALA A 28 16.35 3.79 12.45
CA ALA A 28 15.13 3.01 12.59
C ALA A 28 13.92 3.75 11.99
N ASP A 29 13.77 5.05 12.28
CA ASP A 29 12.72 5.91 11.72
C ASP A 29 12.79 5.98 10.18
N HIS A 30 13.98 6.12 9.61
CA HIS A 30 14.17 6.09 8.16
C HIS A 30 13.74 4.77 7.52
N LEU A 31 14.07 3.64 8.15
CA LEU A 31 13.66 2.31 7.67
C LEU A 31 12.15 2.13 7.75
N ILE A 32 11.54 2.53 8.87
CA ILE A 32 10.08 2.50 9.07
C ILE A 32 9.37 3.34 8.02
N ASN A 33 9.82 4.58 7.80
CA ASN A 33 9.23 5.47 6.81
C ASN A 33 9.35 4.91 5.38
N THR A 34 10.48 4.29 5.05
CA THR A 34 10.67 3.65 3.74
C THR A 34 9.69 2.49 3.54
N GLU A 35 9.53 1.63 4.54
CA GLU A 35 8.60 0.50 4.46
C GLU A 35 7.15 0.95 4.42
N MET A 36 6.76 1.93 5.24
CA MET A 36 5.42 2.51 5.22
C MET A 36 5.10 3.14 3.86
N ASN A 37 6.03 3.90 3.28
CA ASN A 37 5.86 4.48 1.94
C ASN A 37 5.67 3.41 0.87
N ARG A 38 6.41 2.30 0.96
CA ARG A 38 6.24 1.15 0.07
C ARG A 38 4.83 0.53 0.22
N LEU A 39 4.40 0.25 1.44
CA LEU A 39 3.06 -0.31 1.71
C LEU A 39 1.94 0.62 1.22
N TYR A 40 2.11 1.93 1.37
CA TYR A 40 1.18 2.92 0.83
C TYR A 40 1.17 2.93 -0.70
N ALA A 41 2.34 2.83 -1.34
CA ALA A 41 2.43 2.79 -2.80
C ALA A 41 1.77 1.53 -3.38
N GLU A 42 1.98 0.37 -2.75
CA GLU A 42 1.34 -0.89 -3.13
C GLU A 42 -0.19 -0.78 -3.03
N LYS A 43 -0.73 -0.29 -1.90
CA LYS A 43 -2.18 -0.04 -1.74
C LYS A 43 -2.73 0.97 -2.75
N ALA A 44 -1.96 2.01 -3.07
CA ALA A 44 -2.37 3.00 -4.06
C ALA A 44 -2.46 2.40 -5.47
N GLU A 45 -1.55 1.51 -5.85
CA GLU A 45 -1.61 0.78 -7.12
C GLU A 45 -2.81 -0.17 -7.18
N GLU A 46 -3.11 -0.88 -6.10
CA GLU A 46 -4.31 -1.73 -6.00
C GLU A 46 -5.59 -0.90 -6.16
N ALA A 47 -5.69 0.24 -5.46
CA ALA A 47 -6.82 1.14 -5.59
C ALA A 47 -6.97 1.69 -7.01
N ARG A 48 -5.85 2.04 -7.67
CA ARG A 48 -5.84 2.45 -9.09
C ARG A 48 -6.29 1.33 -10.00
N ALA A 49 -5.86 0.08 -9.76
CA ALA A 49 -6.27 -1.07 -10.54
C ALA A 49 -7.77 -1.31 -10.44
N TYR A 50 -8.31 -1.29 -9.22
CA TYR A 50 -9.75 -1.40 -8.97
C TYR A 50 -10.54 -0.29 -9.67
N GLN A 51 -10.07 0.96 -9.56
CA GLN A 51 -10.72 2.10 -10.23
C GLN A 51 -10.70 1.98 -11.75
N ARG A 52 -9.59 1.50 -12.33
CA ARG A 52 -9.48 1.24 -13.78
C ARG A 52 -10.52 0.21 -14.21
N GLU A 53 -10.65 -0.90 -13.49
CA GLU A 53 -11.61 -1.95 -13.82
C GLU A 53 -13.07 -1.45 -13.69
N TYR A 54 -13.39 -0.76 -12.60
CA TYR A 54 -14.70 -0.14 -12.42
C TYR A 54 -15.05 0.83 -13.56
N ASN A 55 -14.09 1.68 -13.95
CA ASN A 55 -14.29 2.64 -15.05
C ASN A 55 -14.51 1.92 -16.39
N LEU A 56 -13.78 0.82 -16.66
CA LEU A 56 -13.96 0.02 -17.88
C LEU A 56 -15.36 -0.61 -17.93
N ARG A 57 -15.80 -1.24 -16.83
CA ARG A 57 -17.15 -1.82 -16.72
C ARG A 57 -18.24 -0.77 -16.90
N THR A 58 -18.08 0.38 -16.25
CA THR A 58 -19.02 1.50 -16.38
C THR A 58 -19.09 2.01 -17.81
N ARG A 59 -17.94 2.18 -18.48
CA ARG A 59 -17.91 2.63 -19.89
C ARG A 59 -18.51 1.60 -20.84
N ALA A 60 -18.29 0.31 -20.61
CA ALA A 60 -18.92 -0.76 -21.38
C ALA A 60 -20.46 -0.71 -21.25
N ARG A 61 -20.97 -0.66 -20.01
CA ARG A 61 -22.41 -0.54 -19.73
C ARG A 61 -23.03 0.69 -20.38
N LEU A 62 -22.36 1.84 -20.32
CA LEU A 62 -22.83 3.07 -20.97
C LEU A 62 -22.86 2.95 -22.50
N ARG A 63 -21.93 2.20 -23.10
CA ARG A 63 -21.97 1.92 -24.55
C ARG A 63 -23.16 1.05 -24.93
N GLU A 64 -23.48 0.04 -24.14
CA GLU A 64 -24.65 -0.83 -24.36
C GLU A 64 -25.95 -0.04 -24.30
N ILE A 65 -26.12 0.79 -23.27
CA ILE A 65 -27.28 1.69 -23.12
C ILE A 65 -27.38 2.63 -24.34
N ARG A 66 -26.27 3.26 -24.75
CA ARG A 66 -26.24 4.16 -25.92
C ARG A 66 -26.55 3.45 -27.23
N ALA A 67 -26.19 2.17 -27.35
CA ALA A 67 -26.51 1.35 -28.51
C ALA A 67 -27.97 0.87 -28.53
N GLY A 68 -28.81 1.32 -27.59
CA GLY A 68 -30.22 0.96 -27.51
C GLY A 68 -30.47 -0.47 -27.01
N ARG A 69 -29.43 -1.16 -26.54
CA ARG A 69 -29.61 -2.44 -25.84
C ARG A 69 -29.96 -2.11 -24.39
N GLN A 70 -31.20 -2.39 -23.99
CA GLN A 70 -31.56 -2.36 -22.58
C GLN A 70 -30.67 -3.36 -21.83
N ALA A 71 -30.11 -2.89 -20.71
CA ALA A 71 -29.20 -3.63 -19.85
C ALA A 71 -29.87 -4.86 -19.21
#